data_AF-A0A423V4J0-F1
#
_entry.id   AF-A0A423V4J0-F1
#
_cell.length_a   1.000
_cell.length_b   1.000
_cell.length_c   1.000
_cell.angle_alpha   90.00
_cell.angle_beta   90.00
_cell.angle_gamma   90.00
#
_symmetry.space_group_name_H-M   'P 1'
#
loop_
_entity.id
_entity.type
_entity.pdbx_description
1 polymer ?
#
loop_
_entity_poly.entity_id
_entity_poly.type
_entity_poly.pdbx_seq_one_letter_code
_entity_poly.pdbx_strand_id
1 'polypeptide(L)'
;MTSRPPPRPAAKSYDGEGIVVGFDAHRCLHAAECVRGLPTVFDVGRRPWVQPDNASADEVAEVIHRCPSGALQYHRTDGMPDEVPDVPTHVSLHADGVLHLRGDLEVATPYGPRHETRAMLCGCGATADTPYCDHSGPCAGHG
;
A
#
# COMPACT_ATOMS: atom_id res chain seq x y z
N MET A 1 -27.22 -10.39 12.92
CA MET A 1 -26.80 -11.21 11.77
C MET A 1 -26.09 -10.29 10.80
N THR A 2 -24.81 -9.99 11.03
CA THR A 2 -24.04 -9.16 10.09
C THR A 2 -23.71 -10.01 8.87
N SER A 3 -24.28 -9.67 7.73
CA SER A 3 -23.97 -10.32 6.47
C SER A 3 -22.47 -10.21 6.22
N ARG A 4 -21.82 -11.33 5.89
CA ARG A 4 -20.41 -11.34 5.49
C ARG A 4 -20.25 -10.40 4.28
N PRO A 5 -19.32 -9.43 4.31
CA PRO A 5 -19.09 -8.56 3.17
C PRO A 5 -18.67 -9.38 1.93
N PRO A 6 -19.00 -8.90 0.72
CA PRO A 6 -18.57 -9.55 -0.51
C PRO A 6 -17.03 -9.64 -0.57
N PRO A 7 -16.44 -10.69 -1.16
CA PRO A 7 -14.98 -10.87 -1.15
C PRO A 7 -14.27 -9.71 -1.83
N ARG A 8 -13.20 -9.20 -1.19
CA ARG A 8 -12.33 -8.18 -1.79
C ARG A 8 -11.57 -8.78 -2.98
N PRO A 9 -11.47 -8.08 -4.13
CA PRO A 9 -10.59 -8.50 -5.21
C PRO A 9 -9.15 -8.69 -4.70
N ALA A 10 -8.49 -9.76 -5.13
CA ALA A 10 -7.10 -10.00 -4.77
C ALA A 10 -6.19 -8.89 -5.33
N ALA A 11 -5.10 -8.61 -4.60
CA ALA A 11 -4.04 -7.76 -5.11
C ALA A 11 -3.50 -8.32 -6.44
N LYS A 12 -3.19 -7.43 -7.37
CA LYS A 12 -2.56 -7.82 -8.64
C LYS A 12 -1.08 -8.08 -8.41
N SER A 13 -0.57 -9.18 -8.95
CA SER A 13 0.84 -9.52 -8.93
C SER A 13 1.48 -9.20 -10.28
N TYR A 14 2.71 -8.71 -10.24
CA TYR A 14 3.56 -8.44 -11.41
C TYR A 14 4.92 -9.08 -11.14
N ASP A 15 5.20 -10.16 -11.85
CA ASP A 15 6.47 -10.86 -11.74
C ASP A 15 7.58 -10.10 -12.48
N GLY A 16 8.76 -10.08 -11.89
CA GLY A 16 9.99 -9.59 -12.50
C GLY A 16 11.22 -10.36 -12.02
N GLU A 17 12.37 -10.00 -12.57
CA GLU A 17 13.66 -10.54 -12.21
C GLU A 17 14.08 -10.05 -10.82
N GLY A 18 14.16 -10.97 -9.85
CA GLY A 18 14.57 -10.69 -8.47
C GLY A 18 13.48 -10.06 -7.57
N ILE A 19 12.31 -9.72 -8.12
CA ILE A 19 11.21 -9.11 -7.36
C ILE A 19 9.83 -9.43 -7.94
N VAL A 20 8.85 -9.66 -7.07
CA VAL A 20 7.43 -9.75 -7.41
C VAL A 20 6.73 -8.56 -6.78
N VAL A 21 6.05 -7.75 -7.59
CA VAL A 21 5.34 -6.55 -7.13
C VAL A 21 3.85 -6.85 -6.95
N GLY A 22 3.34 -6.63 -5.74
CA GLY A 22 1.91 -6.70 -5.41
C GLY A 22 1.27 -5.32 -5.40
N PHE A 23 0.05 -5.21 -5.94
CA PHE A 23 -0.74 -3.98 -5.94
C PHE A 23 -2.19 -4.21 -5.50
N ASP A 24 -2.56 -3.66 -4.34
CA ASP A 24 -3.94 -3.55 -3.87
C ASP A 24 -4.51 -2.15 -4.20
N ALA A 25 -5.36 -2.09 -5.23
CA ALA A 25 -5.95 -0.84 -5.69
C ALA A 25 -6.87 -0.17 -4.66
N HIS A 26 -7.51 -0.95 -3.77
CA HIS A 26 -8.43 -0.41 -2.77
C HIS A 26 -7.71 0.37 -1.68
N ARG A 27 -6.45 0.05 -1.43
CA ARG A 27 -5.59 0.77 -0.47
C ARG A 27 -4.90 1.99 -1.09
N CYS A 28 -4.97 2.19 -2.40
CA CYS A 28 -4.21 3.25 -3.06
C CYS A 28 -4.89 4.62 -2.90
N LEU A 29 -4.30 5.51 -2.09
CA LEU A 29 -4.76 6.90 -1.94
C LEU A 29 -4.09 7.87 -2.92
N HIS A 30 -3.46 7.36 -4.00
CA HIS A 30 -2.87 8.16 -5.07
C HIS A 30 -1.84 9.21 -4.62
N ALA A 31 -1.00 8.89 -3.61
CA ALA A 31 0.12 9.74 -3.18
C ALA A 31 1.16 10.05 -4.28
N ALA A 32 1.11 9.33 -5.40
CA ALA A 32 1.96 9.49 -6.59
C ALA A 32 3.46 9.19 -6.38
N GLU A 33 3.87 8.67 -5.23
CA GLU A 33 5.25 8.25 -4.93
C GLU A 33 5.82 7.27 -5.97
N CYS A 34 5.01 6.32 -6.43
CA CYS A 34 5.45 5.30 -7.40
C CYS A 34 5.71 5.90 -8.79
N VAL A 35 4.72 6.61 -9.35
CA VAL A 35 4.80 7.19 -10.70
C VAL A 35 5.80 8.33 -10.80
N ARG A 36 6.02 9.09 -9.72
CA ARG A 36 7.05 10.14 -9.68
C ARG A 36 8.44 9.56 -9.43
N GLY A 37 8.52 8.52 -8.60
CA GLY A 37 9.76 7.92 -8.17
C GLY A 37 10.43 7.05 -9.24
N LEU A 38 9.64 6.27 -9.98
CA LEU A 38 10.15 5.34 -10.98
C LEU A 38 9.17 5.17 -12.15
N PRO A 39 8.96 6.21 -12.97
CA PRO A 39 7.98 6.21 -14.07
C PRO A 39 8.28 5.17 -15.15
N THR A 40 9.52 4.68 -15.24
CA THR A 40 9.86 3.58 -16.14
C THR A 40 9.24 2.25 -15.72
N VAL A 41 8.98 2.07 -14.42
CA VAL A 41 8.35 0.88 -13.84
C VAL A 41 6.86 1.11 -13.61
N PHE A 42 6.45 2.27 -13.11
CA PHE A 42 5.05 2.59 -12.78
C PHE A 42 4.46 3.62 -13.76
N ASP A 43 3.71 3.16 -14.75
CA ASP A 43 3.15 3.98 -15.83
C ASP A 43 1.63 3.75 -16.00
N VAL A 44 0.84 4.72 -15.53
CA VAL A 44 -0.64 4.69 -15.62
C VAL A 44 -1.18 4.74 -17.06
N GLY A 45 -0.36 5.15 -18.03
CA GLY A 45 -0.70 5.14 -19.46
C GLY A 45 -0.50 3.78 -20.13
N ARG A 46 0.17 2.83 -19.45
CA ARG A 46 0.52 1.52 -19.99
C ARG A 46 -0.36 0.40 -19.43
N ARG A 47 -0.46 -0.71 -20.19
CA ARG A 47 -1.06 -1.98 -19.74
C ARG A 47 -0.12 -3.14 -20.09
N PRO A 48 0.46 -3.88 -19.11
CA PRO A 48 0.38 -3.62 -17.67
C PRO A 48 0.94 -2.23 -17.32
N TRP A 49 0.58 -1.72 -16.14
CA TRP A 49 1.03 -0.40 -15.65
C TRP A 49 2.26 -0.51 -14.71
N VAL A 50 2.57 -1.73 -14.26
CA VAL A 50 3.76 -2.06 -13.44
C VAL A 50 4.67 -2.97 -14.25
N GLN A 51 5.89 -2.52 -14.51
CA GLN A 51 6.93 -3.18 -15.31
C GLN A 51 8.17 -3.38 -14.44
N PRO A 52 8.20 -4.41 -13.55
CA PRO A 52 9.26 -4.54 -12.56
C PRO A 52 10.67 -4.62 -13.18
N ASP A 53 10.80 -5.25 -14.36
CA ASP A 53 12.08 -5.44 -15.06
C ASP A 53 12.68 -4.17 -15.69
N ASN A 54 11.97 -3.04 -15.63
CA ASN A 54 12.45 -1.78 -16.20
C ASN A 54 13.43 -1.02 -15.28
N ALA A 55 13.76 -1.59 -14.11
CA ALA A 55 14.77 -1.10 -13.18
C ALA A 55 15.32 -2.28 -12.35
N SER A 56 16.36 -2.03 -11.54
CA SER A 56 16.83 -3.06 -10.60
C SER A 56 15.77 -3.34 -9.52
N ALA A 57 15.75 -4.57 -9.01
CA ALA A 57 14.86 -4.95 -7.91
C ALA A 57 15.02 -4.01 -6.68
N ASP A 58 16.21 -3.48 -6.44
CA ASP A 58 16.51 -2.55 -5.34
C ASP A 58 15.86 -1.17 -5.55
N GLU A 59 15.94 -0.61 -6.77
CA GLU A 59 15.26 0.63 -7.12
C GLU A 59 13.73 0.47 -7.03
N VAL A 60 13.20 -0.67 -7.49
CA VAL A 60 11.78 -0.97 -7.38
C VAL A 60 11.35 -1.06 -5.91
N ALA A 61 12.10 -1.79 -5.08
CA ALA A 61 11.83 -1.93 -3.66
C ALA A 61 11.86 -0.58 -2.92
N GLU A 62 12.86 0.26 -3.20
CA GLU A 62 13.00 1.60 -2.60
C GLU A 62 11.80 2.49 -2.91
N VAL A 63 11.38 2.54 -4.18
CA VAL A 63 10.21 3.34 -4.59
C VAL A 63 8.93 2.77 -4.01
N ILE A 64 8.78 1.45 -3.98
CA ILE A 64 7.63 0.82 -3.33
C ILE A 64 7.61 1.21 -1.86
N HIS A 65 8.74 1.21 -1.14
CA HIS A 65 8.85 1.59 0.28
C HIS A 65 8.39 3.03 0.60
N ARG A 66 8.25 3.90 -0.40
CA ARG A 66 7.67 5.24 -0.21
C ARG A 66 6.15 5.29 -0.22
N CYS A 67 5.45 4.29 -0.80
CA CYS A 67 3.98 4.19 -0.81
C CYS A 67 3.34 4.22 0.61
N PRO A 68 2.73 5.33 1.06
CA PRO A 68 2.36 5.45 2.47
C PRO A 68 1.25 4.47 2.92
N SER A 69 0.35 4.06 2.01
CA SER A 69 -0.73 3.14 2.36
C SER A 69 -0.34 1.67 2.38
N GLY A 70 0.84 1.33 1.85
CA GLY A 70 1.21 -0.06 1.56
C GLY A 70 0.37 -0.69 0.45
N ALA A 71 -0.26 0.12 -0.42
CA ALA A 71 -0.98 -0.40 -1.59
C ALA A 71 -0.05 -1.12 -2.57
N LEU A 72 1.21 -0.67 -2.66
CA LEU A 72 2.28 -1.41 -3.30
C LEU A 72 3.09 -2.14 -2.22
N GLN A 73 3.32 -3.42 -2.45
CA GLN A 73 4.17 -4.31 -1.64
C GLN A 73 5.05 -5.12 -2.60
N TYR A 74 6.08 -5.76 -2.07
CA TYR A 74 6.92 -6.64 -2.87
C TYR A 74 7.36 -7.87 -2.09
N HIS A 75 7.72 -8.90 -2.86
CA HIS A 75 8.48 -10.05 -2.38
C HIS A 75 9.76 -10.20 -3.22
N ARG A 76 10.91 -10.35 -2.57
CA ARG A 76 12.21 -10.55 -3.21
C ARG A 76 12.44 -12.02 -3.55
N THR A 77 12.86 -12.27 -4.78
CA THR A 77 13.13 -13.62 -5.30
C THR A 77 14.61 -13.89 -5.55
N ASP A 78 15.46 -12.90 -5.30
CA ASP A 78 16.92 -12.96 -5.46
C ASP A 78 17.69 -13.20 -4.15
N GLY A 79 16.98 -13.49 -3.05
CA GLY A 79 17.56 -13.76 -1.74
C GLY A 79 17.82 -12.52 -0.88
N MET A 80 17.52 -11.31 -1.38
CA MET A 80 17.44 -10.11 -0.54
C MET A 80 16.17 -10.15 0.33
N PRO A 81 16.14 -9.44 1.48
CA PRO A 81 14.96 -9.42 2.33
C PRO A 81 13.82 -8.60 1.73
N ASP A 82 12.60 -8.96 2.11
CA ASP A 82 11.42 -8.13 1.91
C ASP A 82 11.49 -6.83 2.74
N GLU A 83 10.45 -6.01 2.64
CA GLU A 83 10.32 -4.80 3.44
C GLU A 83 10.40 -5.12 4.95
N VAL A 84 11.40 -4.54 5.63
CA VAL A 84 11.57 -4.69 7.08
C VAL A 84 10.69 -3.65 7.79
N PRO A 85 9.84 -4.04 8.75
CA PRO A 85 9.01 -3.11 9.49
C PRO A 85 9.83 -2.15 10.39
N ASP A 86 9.35 -0.92 10.54
CA ASP A 86 9.94 0.06 11.46
C ASP A 86 9.79 -0.39 12.93
N VAL A 87 10.84 -0.19 13.74
CA VAL A 87 10.81 -0.40 15.19
C VAL A 87 11.43 0.81 15.90
N PRO A 88 10.72 1.49 16.83
CA PRO A 88 9.36 1.19 17.26
C PRO A 88 8.32 1.50 16.17
N THR A 89 7.10 0.98 16.34
CA THR A 89 5.96 1.36 15.51
C THR A 89 5.67 2.85 15.69
N HIS A 90 5.65 3.58 14.57
CA HIS A 90 5.32 5.00 14.51
C HIS A 90 3.85 5.17 14.09
N VAL A 91 3.14 6.00 14.84
CA VAL A 91 1.74 6.36 14.58
C VAL A 91 1.64 7.88 14.55
N SER A 92 1.07 8.43 13.49
CA SER A 92 0.88 9.88 13.35
C SER A 92 -0.47 10.18 12.74
N LEU A 93 -1.14 11.21 13.26
CA LEU A 93 -2.25 11.85 12.55
C LEU A 93 -1.63 12.86 11.59
N HIS A 94 -1.77 12.62 10.29
CA HIS A 94 -1.22 13.51 9.27
C HIS A 94 -2.14 14.72 9.06
N ALA A 95 -1.62 15.78 8.43
CA ALA A 95 -2.36 17.03 8.24
C ALA A 95 -3.67 16.82 7.47
N ASP A 96 -3.67 15.91 6.50
CA ASP A 96 -4.87 15.51 5.75
C ASP A 96 -5.98 14.91 6.63
N GLY A 97 -5.67 14.49 7.86
CA GLY A 97 -6.58 13.88 8.81
C GLY A 97 -6.53 12.35 8.82
N VAL A 98 -5.63 11.74 8.04
CA VAL A 98 -5.45 10.29 7.94
C VAL A 98 -4.46 9.80 9.01
N LEU A 99 -4.72 8.63 9.58
CA LEU A 99 -3.78 7.99 10.51
C LEU A 99 -2.72 7.24 9.70
N HIS A 100 -1.48 7.72 9.74
CA HIS A 100 -0.33 7.11 9.09
C HIS A 100 0.42 6.24 10.10
N LEU A 101 0.51 4.94 9.82
CA LEU A 101 1.21 3.96 10.63
C LEU A 101 2.37 3.38 9.84
N ARG A 102 3.53 3.23 10.48
CA ARG A 102 4.67 2.45 9.98
C ARG A 102 5.24 1.61 11.13
N GLY A 103 5.44 0.33 10.89
CA GLY A 103 5.96 -0.62 11.88
C GLY A 103 5.45 -2.03 11.65
N ASP A 104 5.67 -2.93 12.60
CA ASP A 104 5.12 -4.29 12.55
C ASP A 104 3.65 -4.26 12.99
N LEU A 105 2.73 -4.34 12.03
CA LEU A 105 1.30 -4.15 12.24
C LEU A 105 0.52 -5.43 11.99
N GLU A 106 -0.40 -5.75 12.88
CA GLU A 106 -1.53 -6.62 12.60
C GLU A 106 -2.79 -5.76 12.46
N VAL A 107 -3.33 -5.67 11.25
CA VAL A 107 -4.50 -4.87 10.90
C VAL A 107 -5.72 -5.78 10.80
N ALA A 108 -6.65 -5.64 11.73
CA ALA A 108 -7.92 -6.37 11.70
C ALA A 108 -8.82 -5.81 10.58
N THR A 109 -9.20 -6.66 9.62
CA THR A 109 -10.13 -6.30 8.54
C THR A 109 -11.41 -7.15 8.60
N PRO A 110 -12.50 -6.73 7.93
CA PRO A 110 -13.69 -7.56 7.77
C PRO A 110 -13.46 -8.92 7.08
N TYR A 111 -12.29 -9.09 6.43
CA TYR A 111 -11.89 -10.31 5.73
C TYR A 111 -10.89 -11.15 6.53
N GLY A 112 -10.51 -10.70 7.74
CA GLY A 112 -9.48 -11.31 8.58
C GLY A 112 -8.31 -10.37 8.88
N PRO A 113 -7.42 -10.73 9.82
CA PRO A 113 -6.23 -9.95 10.12
C PRO A 113 -5.26 -9.95 8.93
N ARG A 114 -4.54 -8.85 8.74
CA ARG A 114 -3.46 -8.71 7.75
C ARG A 114 -2.21 -8.19 8.41
N HIS A 115 -1.05 -8.74 8.05
CA HIS A 115 0.24 -8.17 8.45
C HIS A 115 0.64 -7.05 7.49
N GLU A 116 1.08 -5.92 8.03
CA GLU A 116 1.49 -4.75 7.26
C GLU A 116 2.76 -4.13 7.86
N THR A 117 3.60 -3.56 7.01
CA THR A 117 4.73 -2.70 7.43
C THR A 117 4.32 -1.23 7.53
N ARG A 118 3.21 -0.87 6.88
CA ARG A 118 2.65 0.48 6.82
C ARG A 118 1.21 0.46 6.37
N ALA A 119 0.43 1.38 6.92
CA ALA A 119 -0.98 1.51 6.59
C ALA A 119 -1.44 2.96 6.77
N MET A 120 -2.38 3.37 5.94
CA MET A 120 -3.16 4.59 6.12
C MET A 120 -4.57 4.21 6.56
N LEU A 121 -4.91 4.52 7.82
CA LEU A 121 -6.15 4.13 8.46
C LEU A 121 -7.13 5.29 8.56
N CYS A 122 -8.42 4.98 8.49
CA CYS A 122 -9.47 5.98 8.56
C CYS A 122 -9.59 6.56 9.98
N GLY A 123 -9.45 7.88 10.11
CA GLY A 123 -9.65 8.60 11.38
C GLY A 123 -11.08 9.09 11.61
N CYS A 124 -11.92 9.20 10.57
CA CYS A 124 -13.26 9.81 10.67
C CYS A 124 -14.43 8.82 10.71
N GLY A 125 -14.19 7.53 10.46
CA GLY A 125 -15.23 6.49 10.43
C GLY A 125 -16.10 6.45 9.17
N ALA A 126 -15.84 7.27 8.15
CA ALA A 126 -16.63 7.32 6.91
C ALA A 126 -16.18 6.32 5.83
N THR A 127 -15.11 5.55 6.07
CA THR A 127 -14.54 4.64 5.06
C THR A 127 -15.49 3.50 4.71
N ALA A 128 -15.59 3.19 3.42
CA ALA A 128 -16.20 1.95 2.93
C ALA A 128 -15.21 0.77 2.95
N ASP A 129 -13.91 1.04 3.18
CA ASP A 129 -12.82 0.07 3.15
C ASP A 129 -12.18 -0.18 4.52
N THR A 130 -13.01 -0.23 5.57
CA THR A 130 -12.55 -0.34 6.96
C THR A 130 -11.53 -1.49 7.17
N PRO A 131 -10.42 -1.24 7.90
CA PRO A 131 -10.06 0.00 8.63
C PRO A 131 -9.25 1.01 7.81
N TYR A 132 -8.94 0.71 6.54
CA TYR A 132 -8.13 1.59 5.70
C TYR A 132 -8.89 2.87 5.35
N CYS A 133 -8.14 3.96 5.16
CA CYS A 133 -8.71 5.18 4.60
C CYS A 133 -8.95 4.99 3.10
N ASP A 134 -10.08 5.51 2.60
CA ASP A 134 -10.48 5.54 1.19
C ASP A 134 -10.81 6.97 0.71
N HIS A 135 -10.49 7.98 1.53
CA HIS A 135 -10.86 9.39 1.34
C HIS A 135 -12.37 9.70 1.28
N SER A 136 -13.25 8.82 1.79
CA SER A 136 -14.72 9.04 1.77
C SER A 136 -15.24 10.09 2.77
N GLY A 137 -14.41 10.60 3.68
CA GLY A 137 -14.85 11.47 4.78
C GLY A 137 -14.03 12.73 4.98
N PRO A 138 -14.34 13.51 6.04
CA PRO A 138 -13.70 14.80 6.31
C PRO A 138 -12.20 14.70 6.64
N CYS A 139 -11.69 13.50 6.94
CA CYS A 139 -10.25 13.23 7.04
C CYS A 139 -9.53 13.19 5.68
N ALA A 140 -10.14 13.68 4.61
CA ALA A 140 -9.53 13.82 3.29
C ALA A 140 -9.32 15.30 2.90
N GLY A 141 -9.44 16.23 3.85
CA GLY A 141 -9.65 17.64 3.52
C GLY A 141 -9.35 18.64 4.63
N HIS A 142 -8.19 18.52 5.27
CA HIS A 142 -7.61 19.64 6.02
C HIS A 142 -6.18 19.94 5.55
N GLY A 143 -6.09 20.59 4.39
CA GLY A 143 -4.94 21.46 4.08
C GLY A 143 -5.16 22.85 4.64
#